data_AF-A0A7S4RN72-F1
#
_entry.id   AF-A0A7S4RN72-F1
#
_cell.length_a   1.000
_cell.length_b   1.000
_cell.length_c   1.000
_cell.angle_alpha   90.00
_cell.angle_beta   90.00
_cell.angle_gamma   90.00
#
_symmetry.space_group_name_H-M   'P 1'
#
loop_
_entity.id
_entity.type
_entity.pdbx_description
1 polymer ?
#
loop_
_entity_poly.entity_id
_entity_poly.type
_entity_poly.pdbx_seq_one_letter_code
_entity_poly.pdbx_strand_id
1 'polypeptide(L)'
;MEADGIRRLVAASKDDAPTTLEELRAFLREKEGSCLRAWLRHLDRDNDKRVRKHEFYVGLAALGFTGDVASLFATLDQDHSGELTLEEIDPEQAALWDSFCRWCVATFDGAADMVRRVAGAPTGELAAGQFC
;
A
#
# COMPACT_ATOMS: atom_id res chain seq x y z
N MET A 1 16.89 -17.47 -32.98
CA MET A 1 17.12 -17.09 -31.58
C MET A 1 16.07 -16.03 -31.29
N GLU A 2 14.89 -16.51 -30.91
CA GLU A 2 13.74 -15.74 -30.41
C GLU A 2 14.17 -14.73 -29.35
N ALA A 3 13.47 -13.64 -29.08
CA ALA A 3 12.42 -12.91 -29.79
C ALA A 3 12.31 -11.60 -28.99
N ASP A 4 12.13 -10.49 -29.71
CA ASP A 4 11.77 -9.19 -29.16
C ASP A 4 10.52 -9.29 -28.27
N GLY A 5 10.73 -9.26 -26.96
CA GLY A 5 9.69 -9.04 -25.96
C GLY A 5 9.34 -7.56 -25.89
N ILE A 6 8.72 -7.04 -26.93
CA ILE A 6 8.20 -5.67 -27.02
C ILE A 6 7.30 -5.41 -25.81
N ARG A 7 7.75 -4.54 -24.92
CA ARG A 7 6.92 -3.91 -23.89
C ARG A 7 5.76 -3.22 -24.61
N ARG A 8 4.60 -3.87 -24.59
CA ARG A 8 3.35 -3.32 -25.11
C ARG A 8 2.94 -2.17 -24.19
N LEU A 9 3.42 -0.96 -24.49
CA LEU A 9 2.76 0.28 -24.09
C LEU A 9 1.44 0.36 -24.86
N VAL A 10 0.42 -0.33 -24.36
CA VAL A 10 -0.95 0.10 -24.62
C VAL A 10 -1.11 1.34 -23.76
N ALA A 11 -1.31 2.50 -24.40
CA ALA A 11 -1.78 3.67 -23.69
C ALA A 11 -3.11 3.29 -23.04
N ALA A 12 -3.15 3.31 -21.69
CA ALA A 12 -4.37 3.04 -20.94
C ALA A 12 -5.47 3.97 -21.47
N SER A 13 -6.53 3.39 -22.01
CA SER A 13 -7.66 4.16 -22.50
C SER A 13 -8.39 4.73 -21.29
N LYS A 14 -9.09 5.85 -21.46
CA LYS A 14 -9.86 6.48 -20.36
C LYS A 14 -10.92 5.54 -19.76
N ASP A 15 -11.26 4.46 -20.48
CA ASP A 15 -12.25 3.45 -20.14
C ASP A 15 -11.68 2.26 -19.34
N ASP A 16 -10.35 2.14 -19.16
CA ASP A 16 -9.71 1.02 -18.44
C ASP A 16 -9.53 1.28 -16.93
N ALA A 17 -10.01 2.42 -16.43
CA ALA A 17 -9.79 2.79 -15.05
C ALA A 17 -10.77 2.08 -14.10
N PRO A 18 -10.31 1.63 -12.92
CA PRO A 18 -11.16 0.99 -11.93
C PRO A 18 -12.43 1.78 -11.60
N THR A 19 -13.57 1.11 -11.70
CA THR A 19 -14.89 1.62 -11.32
C THR A 19 -15.47 0.88 -10.12
N THR A 20 -14.91 -0.30 -9.81
CA THR A 20 -15.35 -1.17 -8.71
C THR A 20 -14.26 -1.37 -7.66
N LEU A 21 -14.68 -1.89 -6.49
CA LEU A 21 -13.79 -2.28 -5.40
C LEU A 21 -12.74 -3.32 -5.83
N GLU A 22 -13.14 -4.32 -6.61
CA GLU A 22 -12.24 -5.37 -7.10
C GLU A 22 -11.20 -4.82 -8.07
N GLU A 23 -11.60 -3.93 -8.98
CA GLU A 23 -10.66 -3.29 -9.90
C GLU A 23 -9.70 -2.34 -9.15
N LEU A 24 -10.18 -1.64 -8.11
CA LEU A 24 -9.31 -0.83 -7.26
C LEU A 24 -8.28 -1.71 -6.57
N ARG A 25 -8.68 -2.84 -5.97
CA ARG A 25 -7.75 -3.81 -5.35
C ARG A 25 -6.71 -4.28 -6.35
N ALA A 26 -7.13 -4.65 -7.55
CA ALA A 26 -6.23 -5.09 -8.62
C ALA A 26 -5.22 -3.99 -8.98
N PHE A 27 -5.67 -2.75 -9.15
CA PHE A 27 -4.83 -1.59 -9.43
C PHE A 27 -3.81 -1.33 -8.30
N LEU A 28 -4.25 -1.32 -7.04
CA LEU A 28 -3.36 -1.10 -5.88
C LEU A 28 -2.30 -2.19 -5.77
N ARG A 29 -2.67 -3.45 -6.01
CA ARG A 29 -1.75 -4.60 -6.04
C ARG A 29 -0.76 -4.50 -7.20
N GLU A 30 -1.19 -4.08 -8.39
CA GLU A 30 -0.30 -3.85 -9.53
C GLU A 30 0.77 -2.77 -9.20
N LYS A 31 0.36 -1.66 -8.56
CA LYS A 31 1.26 -0.53 -8.30
C LYS A 31 2.23 -0.74 -7.15
N GLU A 32 1.80 -1.39 -6.06
CA GLU A 32 2.59 -1.48 -4.82
C GLU A 32 2.79 -2.92 -4.30
N GLY A 33 2.25 -3.92 -5.00
CA GLY A 33 2.34 -5.34 -4.63
C GLY A 33 1.28 -5.81 -3.63
N SER A 34 0.71 -4.91 -2.82
CA SER A 34 -0.43 -5.21 -1.94
C SER A 34 -1.27 -3.97 -1.64
N CYS A 35 -2.56 -4.16 -1.34
CA CYS A 35 -3.47 -3.08 -0.96
C CYS A 35 -2.98 -2.37 0.32
N LEU A 36 -2.52 -3.12 1.33
CA LEU A 36 -2.00 -2.54 2.58
C LEU A 36 -0.81 -1.62 2.33
N ARG A 37 0.10 -2.01 1.43
CA ARG A 37 1.27 -1.18 1.11
C ARG A 37 0.86 0.07 0.34
N ALA A 38 -0.08 -0.04 -0.60
CA ALA A 38 -0.61 1.14 -1.30
C ALA A 38 -1.35 2.09 -0.34
N TRP A 39 -2.15 1.52 0.57
CA TRP A 39 -2.86 2.23 1.63
C TRP A 39 -1.92 3.09 2.46
N LEU A 40 -0.93 2.47 3.13
CA LEU A 40 -0.02 3.17 4.04
C LEU A 40 0.94 4.16 3.34
N ARG A 41 1.19 4.00 2.04
CA ARG A 41 2.14 4.85 1.29
C ARG A 41 1.47 6.03 0.60
N HIS A 42 0.23 5.87 0.14
CA HIS A 42 -0.41 6.84 -0.76
C HIS A 42 -1.75 7.35 -0.27
N LEU A 43 -2.54 6.52 0.40
CA LEU A 43 -3.91 6.88 0.80
C LEU A 43 -3.93 7.44 2.23
N ASP A 44 -3.46 6.66 3.21
CA ASP A 44 -3.46 6.99 4.65
C ASP A 44 -2.08 7.49 5.07
N ARG A 45 -1.72 8.69 4.58
CA ARG A 45 -0.37 9.25 4.70
C ARG A 45 -0.10 9.88 6.08
N ASP A 46 -1.14 10.28 6.78
CA ASP A 46 -1.10 10.77 8.15
C ASP A 46 -1.35 9.66 9.18
N ASN A 47 -1.66 8.44 8.73
CA ASN A 47 -1.81 7.23 9.55
C ASN A 47 -2.91 7.37 10.61
N ASP A 48 -3.99 8.06 10.26
CA ASP A 48 -5.21 8.18 11.09
C ASP A 48 -6.19 7.01 10.85
N LYS A 49 -5.84 6.10 9.93
CA LYS A 49 -6.60 4.89 9.53
C LYS A 49 -7.87 5.18 8.77
N ARG A 50 -8.05 6.41 8.29
CA ARG A 50 -9.17 6.85 7.48
C ARG A 50 -8.63 7.61 6.28
N VAL A 51 -9.38 7.58 5.19
CA VAL A 51 -9.00 8.26 3.95
C VAL A 51 -10.16 9.11 3.52
N ARG A 52 -10.03 10.41 3.76
CA ARG A 52 -10.96 11.42 3.28
C ARG A 52 -10.88 11.50 1.76
N LYS A 53 -11.93 12.03 1.17
CA LYS A 53 -12.02 12.26 -0.28
C LYS A 53 -10.77 12.91 -0.88
N HIS A 54 -10.23 13.96 -0.25
CA HIS A 54 -9.06 14.65 -0.79
C HIS A 54 -7.77 13.81 -0.73
N GLU A 55 -7.56 13.03 0.33
CA GLU A 55 -6.44 12.09 0.48
C GLU A 55 -6.52 10.99 -0.58
N PHE A 56 -7.72 10.44 -0.80
CA PHE A 56 -7.97 9.45 -1.84
C PHE A 56 -7.58 9.98 -3.23
N TYR A 57 -7.95 11.23 -3.54
CA TYR A 57 -7.67 11.84 -4.84
C TYR A 57 -6.18 12.06 -5.05
N VAL A 58 -5.50 12.62 -4.05
CA VAL A 58 -4.05 12.86 -4.10
C VAL A 58 -3.30 11.52 -4.19
N GLY A 59 -3.72 10.52 -3.42
CA GLY A 59 -3.10 9.19 -3.41
C GLY A 59 -3.25 8.45 -4.74
N LEU A 60 -4.47 8.41 -5.31
CA LEU A 60 -4.68 7.79 -6.63
C LEU A 60 -3.97 8.56 -7.76
N ALA A 61 -3.90 9.88 -7.70
CA ALA A 61 -3.12 10.67 -8.64
C ALA A 61 -1.61 10.34 -8.56
N ALA A 62 -1.07 10.16 -7.35
CA ALA A 62 0.33 9.76 -7.15
C ALA A 62 0.64 8.36 -7.70
N LEU A 63 -0.36 7.48 -7.73
CA LEU A 63 -0.28 6.13 -8.33
C LEU A 63 -0.49 6.12 -9.85
N GLY A 64 -0.76 7.28 -10.46
CA GLY A 64 -1.01 7.40 -11.90
C GLY A 64 -2.38 6.88 -12.34
N PHE A 65 -3.37 6.93 -11.45
CA PHE A 65 -4.75 6.58 -11.79
C PHE A 65 -5.36 7.60 -12.76
N THR A 66 -5.98 7.14 -13.83
CA THR A 66 -6.50 7.98 -14.93
C THR A 66 -8.02 8.02 -15.05
N GLY A 67 -8.74 7.34 -14.15
CA GLY A 67 -10.21 7.28 -14.15
C GLY A 67 -10.91 8.40 -13.42
N ASP A 68 -12.24 8.27 -13.34
CA ASP A 68 -13.08 9.13 -12.53
C ASP A 68 -13.00 8.74 -11.04
N VAL A 69 -12.05 9.36 -10.36
CA VAL A 69 -11.83 9.17 -8.92
C VAL A 69 -13.06 9.59 -8.09
N ALA A 70 -13.86 10.54 -8.57
CA ALA A 70 -15.05 11.00 -7.86
C ALA A 70 -16.15 9.95 -7.82
N SER A 71 -16.44 9.37 -8.98
CA SER A 71 -17.40 8.28 -9.11
C SER A 71 -16.93 7.02 -8.39
N LEU A 72 -15.63 6.71 -8.44
CA LEU A 72 -15.06 5.59 -7.71
C LEU A 72 -15.23 5.79 -6.19
N PHE A 73 -14.84 6.95 -5.64
CA PHE A 73 -15.01 7.22 -4.20
C PHE A 73 -16.47 7.07 -3.76
N ALA A 74 -17.41 7.65 -4.51
CA ALA A 74 -18.84 7.56 -4.18
C ALA A 74 -19.39 6.13 -4.23
N THR A 75 -18.79 5.26 -5.04
CA THR A 75 -19.14 3.84 -5.14
C THR A 75 -18.58 3.04 -3.96
N LEU A 76 -17.43 3.45 -3.43
CA LEU A 76 -16.75 2.79 -2.31
C LEU A 76 -17.31 3.23 -0.95
N ASP A 77 -17.68 4.50 -0.80
CA ASP A 77 -18.25 5.12 0.40
C ASP A 77 -19.75 4.76 0.54
N GLN A 78 -20.02 3.47 0.74
CA GLN A 78 -21.37 2.90 0.80
C GLN A 78 -22.14 3.34 2.04
N ASP A 79 -21.44 3.65 3.14
CA ASP A 79 -22.05 4.14 4.38
C ASP A 79 -22.24 5.67 4.38
N HIS A 80 -21.74 6.35 3.34
CA HIS A 80 -21.78 7.81 3.17
C HIS A 80 -21.14 8.57 4.34
N SER A 81 -20.14 7.97 4.97
CA SER A 81 -19.37 8.62 6.04
C SER A 81 -18.48 9.75 5.52
N GLY A 82 -18.18 9.76 4.22
CA GLY A 82 -17.27 10.73 3.58
C GLY A 82 -15.80 10.36 3.74
N GLU A 83 -15.50 9.19 4.32
CA GLU A 83 -14.17 8.66 4.54
C GLU A 83 -14.17 7.17 4.17
N LEU A 84 -13.02 6.65 3.71
CA LEU A 84 -12.83 5.23 3.47
C LEU A 84 -11.91 4.65 4.54
N THR A 85 -12.08 3.38 4.85
CA THR A 85 -11.22 2.59 5.73
C THR A 85 -10.59 1.44 4.96
N LEU A 86 -9.48 0.90 5.47
CA LEU A 86 -8.86 -0.28 4.86
C LEU A 86 -9.82 -1.48 4.92
N GLU A 87 -10.71 -1.56 5.90
CA GLU A 87 -11.72 -2.62 5.99
C GLU A 87 -12.69 -2.59 4.81
N GLU A 88 -13.13 -1.39 4.39
CA GLU A 88 -14.00 -1.21 3.22
C GLU A 88 -13.26 -1.50 1.92
N ILE A 89 -11.97 -1.15 1.86
CA ILE A 89 -11.15 -1.40 0.66
C ILE A 89 -10.73 -2.87 0.56
N ASP A 90 -10.20 -3.48 1.61
CA ASP A 90 -9.66 -4.84 1.61
C ASP A 90 -9.67 -5.41 3.05
N PRO A 91 -10.78 -6.08 3.46
CA PRO A 91 -10.97 -6.54 4.84
C PRO A 91 -9.95 -7.61 5.25
N GLU A 92 -9.45 -8.40 4.30
CA GLU A 92 -8.39 -9.38 4.56
C GLU A 92 -7.09 -8.68 4.97
N GLN A 93 -6.69 -7.66 4.20
CA GLN A 93 -5.50 -6.87 4.49
C GLN A 93 -5.66 -6.05 5.78
N ALA A 94 -6.87 -5.57 6.10
CA ALA A 94 -7.17 -4.90 7.36
C ALA A 94 -6.98 -5.84 8.56
N ALA A 95 -7.55 -7.06 8.50
CA ALA A 95 -7.41 -8.06 9.55
C ALA A 95 -5.96 -8.50 9.76
N LEU A 96 -5.19 -8.66 8.68
CA LEU A 96 -3.75 -8.96 8.74
C LEU A 96 -2.97 -7.83 9.41
N TRP A 97 -3.24 -6.57 9.04
CA TRP A 97 -2.56 -5.41 9.62
C TRP A 97 -2.84 -5.25 11.10
N ASP A 98 -4.09 -5.41 11.51
CA ASP A 98 -4.52 -5.35 12.91
C ASP A 98 -3.87 -6.47 13.74
N SER A 99 -3.81 -7.70 13.20
CA SER A 99 -3.12 -8.82 13.83
C SER A 99 -1.61 -8.59 13.96
N PHE A 100 -0.98 -8.02 12.93
CA PHE A 100 0.43 -7.65 12.97
C PHE A 100 0.71 -6.57 14.02
N CYS A 101 -0.11 -5.52 14.09
CA CYS A 101 0.02 -4.47 15.10
C CYS A 101 -0.09 -5.03 16.52
N ARG A 102 -1.10 -5.87 16.78
CA ARG A 102 -1.26 -6.56 18.07
C ARG A 102 -0.05 -7.41 18.42
N TRP A 103 0.45 -8.18 17.45
CA TRP A 103 1.65 -9.00 17.64
C TRP A 103 2.88 -8.14 17.99
N CYS A 104 3.09 -7.02 17.29
CA CYS A 104 4.20 -6.10 17.59
C CYS A 104 4.13 -5.57 19.02
N VAL A 105 2.96 -5.10 19.46
CA VAL A 105 2.76 -4.56 20.82
C VAL A 105 2.92 -5.65 21.89
N ALA A 106 2.53 -6.89 21.59
CA ALA A 106 2.68 -8.01 22.53
C ALA A 106 4.13 -8.57 22.59
N THR A 107 4.92 -8.37 21.54
CA THR A 107 6.23 -9.04 21.37
C THR A 107 7.42 -8.14 21.71
N PHE A 108 7.30 -6.83 21.48
CA PHE A 108 8.43 -5.89 21.55
C PHE A 108 8.17 -4.75 22.52
N ASP A 109 9.22 -4.32 23.23
CA ASP A 109 9.15 -3.15 24.11
C ASP A 109 9.00 -1.83 23.31
N GLY A 110 9.32 -1.85 22.02
CA GLY A 110 9.17 -0.73 21.11
C GLY A 110 9.84 -0.98 19.77
N ALA A 111 9.74 0.00 18.85
CA ALA A 111 10.27 -0.13 17.49
C ALA A 111 11.78 -0.44 17.46
N ALA A 112 12.57 0.13 18.37
CA ALA A 112 14.00 -0.15 18.46
C ALA A 112 14.30 -1.61 18.87
N ASP A 113 13.50 -2.19 19.77
CA ASP A 113 13.60 -3.60 20.14
C ASP A 113 13.22 -4.52 18.98
N MET A 114 12.12 -4.18 18.28
CA MET A 114 11.71 -4.87 17.06
C MET A 114 12.83 -4.90 16.03
N VAL A 115 13.42 -3.75 15.68
CA VAL A 115 14.50 -3.69 14.68
C VAL A 115 15.69 -4.54 15.13
N ARG A 116 16.10 -4.46 16.39
CA ARG A 116 17.23 -5.26 16.93
C ARG A 116 16.97 -6.76 16.81
N ARG A 117 15.75 -7.22 17.09
CA ARG A 117 15.40 -8.65 17.13
C ARG A 117 15.05 -9.22 15.76
N VAL A 118 14.42 -8.43 14.90
CA VAL A 118 13.92 -8.87 13.58
C VAL A 118 14.97 -8.69 12.48
N ALA A 119 15.75 -7.61 12.50
CA ALA A 119 16.72 -7.34 11.43
C ALA A 119 17.97 -8.25 11.50
N GLY A 120 18.10 -9.07 12.55
CA GLY A 120 19.35 -9.76 12.89
C GLY A 120 20.44 -8.77 13.28
N ALA A 121 21.44 -9.20 14.06
CA ALA A 121 22.66 -8.40 14.21
C ALA A 121 23.20 -8.05 12.82
N PRO A 122 23.73 -6.83 12.57
CA PRO A 122 24.46 -6.59 11.33
C PRO A 122 25.57 -7.64 11.28
N THR A 123 25.48 -8.56 10.32
CA THR A 123 26.57 -9.47 9.94
C THR A 123 27.66 -8.63 9.30
N GLY A 124 28.36 -7.89 10.14
CA GLY A 124 29.58 -7.19 9.83
C GLY A 124 30.69 -7.86 10.62
N GLU A 125 31.29 -8.90 10.05
CA GLU A 125 32.70 -9.18 10.29
C GLU A 125 33.49 -7.90 9.94
N LEU A 126 33.68 -7.04 10.92
CA LEU A 126 34.84 -6.17 10.93
C LEU A 126 35.95 -7.01 11.52
N ALA A 127 36.58 -7.81 10.65
CA ALA A 127 37.95 -8.21 10.85
C ALA A 127 38.72 -6.94 11.24
N ALA A 128 39.25 -6.93 12.46
CA ALA A 128 40.21 -5.95 12.92
C ALA A 128 41.51 -6.14 12.12
N GLY A 129 41.47 -5.75 10.84
CA GLY A 129 42.60 -5.65 9.95
C GLY A 129 43.29 -4.32 10.22
N GLN A 130 44.15 -4.32 11.24
CA GLN A 130 45.52 -3.84 11.16
C GLN A 130 45.81 -2.91 9.96
N PHE A 131 45.60 -1.62 10.14
CA PHE A 131 46.38 -0.61 9.43
C PHE A 131 47.50 -0.18 10.38
N CYS A 132 48.66 -0.81 10.19
CA CYS A 132 49.95 -0.25 10.52
C CYS A 132 50.24 0.93 9.59
#